data_AF-A0A8S8YQL8-F1
#
_entry.id   AF-A0A8S8YQL8-F1
#
_cell.length_a   1.000
_cell.length_b   1.000
_cell.length_c   1.000
_cell.angle_alpha   90.00
_cell.angle_beta   90.00
_cell.angle_gamma   90.00
#
_symmetry.space_group_name_H-M   'P 1'
#
loop_
_entity.id
_entity.type
_entity.pdbx_description
1 polymer ?
#
loop_
_entity_poly.entity_id
_entity_poly.type
_entity_poly.pdbx_seq_one_letter_code
_entity_poly.pdbx_strand_id
1 'polypeptide(L)' 'MDIDERRKVVSRYLRRCVTYSDASIARKVSRKEDPTEIARWQAFREFTAYSATEIESGALDTWLTEKMEILHLLQR' A
#
# COMPACT_ATOMS: atom_id res chain seq x y z
N MET A 1 -7.44 -12.98 -13.90
CA MET A 1 -6.03 -12.70 -13.62
C MET A 1 -5.47 -13.76 -12.70
N ASP A 2 -4.29 -14.27 -13.03
CA ASP A 2 -3.51 -15.10 -12.11
C ASP A 2 -2.97 -14.26 -10.93
N ILE A 3 -2.29 -14.90 -9.98
CA ILE A 3 -1.77 -14.23 -8.79
C ILE A 3 -0.65 -13.23 -9.12
N ASP A 4 0.16 -13.49 -10.16
CA ASP A 4 1.26 -12.61 -10.54
C ASP A 4 0.77 -11.33 -11.21
N GLU A 5 -0.26 -11.43 -12.05
CA GLU A 5 -1.00 -10.29 -12.58
C GLU A 5 -1.68 -9.52 -11.44
N ARG A 6 -2.31 -10.26 -10.50
CA ARG A 6 -2.69 -9.88 -9.12
C ARG A 6 -1.74 -8.82 -8.54
N ARG A 7 -0.55 -9.32 -8.21
CA ARG A 7 0.53 -8.57 -7.56
C ARG A 7 0.99 -7.40 -8.41
N LYS A 8 1.19 -7.58 -9.72
CA LYS A 8 1.68 -6.52 -10.63
C LYS A 8 0.73 -5.33 -10.70
N VAL A 9 -0.58 -5.55 -10.70
CA VAL A 9 -1.56 -4.46 -10.73
C VAL A 9 -1.55 -3.70 -9.40
N VAL A 10 -1.63 -4.41 -8.28
CA VAL A 10 -1.71 -3.78 -6.95
C VAL A 10 -0.41 -3.10 -6.55
N SER A 11 0.74 -3.75 -6.75
CA SER A 11 2.06 -3.13 -6.47
C SER A 11 2.26 -1.87 -7.30
N ARG A 12 1.93 -1.88 -8.59
CA ARG A 12 2.01 -0.69 -9.45
C ARG A 12 1.13 0.45 -8.95
N TYR A 13 -0.08 0.15 -8.50
CA TYR A 13 -0.95 1.14 -7.88
C TYR A 13 -0.32 1.74 -6.62
N LEU A 14 0.15 0.90 -5.69
CA LEU A 14 0.78 1.35 -4.45
C LEU A 14 2.05 2.18 -4.70
N ARG A 15 2.89 1.78 -5.66
CA ARG A 15 4.10 2.55 -6.06
C ARG A 15 3.74 3.92 -6.65
N ARG A 16 2.63 4.03 -7.37
CA ARG A 16 2.10 5.33 -7.83
C ARG A 16 1.60 6.18 -6.66
N CYS A 17 0.93 5.57 -5.66
CA CYS A 17 0.55 6.26 -4.44
C CYS A 17 1.78 6.80 -3.68
N VAL A 18 2.86 6.02 -3.56
CA VAL A 18 4.13 6.49 -2.97
C VAL A 18 4.68 7.71 -3.72
N THR A 19 4.76 7.62 -5.05
CA THR A 19 5.24 8.73 -5.90
C THR A 19 4.38 9.98 -5.73
N TYR A 20 3.05 9.81 -5.66
CA TYR A 20 2.12 10.91 -5.45
C TYR A 20 2.28 11.54 -4.05
N SER A 21 2.49 10.72 -3.02
CA SER A 21 2.74 11.18 -1.66
C SER A 21 4.05 11.95 -1.57
N ASP A 22 5.13 11.48 -2.20
CA ASP A 22 6.41 12.20 -2.27
C ASP A 22 6.24 13.59 -2.88
N ALA A 23 5.55 13.67 -4.04
CA ALA A 23 5.25 14.95 -4.67
C ALA A 23 4.35 15.84 -3.80
N SER A 24 3.42 15.25 -3.07
CA SER A 24 2.52 15.98 -2.16
C SER A 24 3.26 16.55 -0.96
N ILE A 25 4.13 15.76 -0.32
CA ILE A 25 5.00 16.20 0.78
C ILE A 25 5.89 17.35 0.32
N ALA A 26 6.54 17.23 -0.84
CA ALA A 26 7.39 18.29 -1.38
C ALA A 26 6.63 19.63 -1.54
N ARG A 27 5.39 19.59 -2.07
CA ARG A 27 4.54 20.79 -2.17
C ARG A 27 4.19 21.36 -0.79
N LYS A 28 3.81 20.52 0.17
CA LYS A 28 3.45 20.96 1.53
C LYS A 28 4.62 21.62 2.26
N VAL A 29 5.80 21.02 2.17
CA VAL A 29 7.05 21.58 2.71
C VAL A 29 7.36 22.93 2.07
N SER A 30 7.25 23.04 0.74
CA SER A 30 7.50 24.31 0.03
C SER A 30 6.56 25.44 0.46
N ARG A 31 5.34 25.10 0.85
CA ARG A 31 4.30 26.03 1.32
C ARG A 31 4.34 26.31 2.81
N LYS A 32 5.25 25.66 3.55
CA LYS A 32 5.33 25.73 5.03
C LYS A 32 3.98 25.38 5.67
N GLU A 33 3.29 24.37 5.14
CA GLU A 33 2.05 23.83 5.74
C GLU A 33 2.33 23.21 7.13
N ASP A 34 1.26 22.89 7.86
CA ASP A 34 1.33 22.31 9.22
C ASP A 34 2.25 21.09 9.28
N PRO A 35 3.29 21.10 10.15
CA PRO A 35 4.17 19.95 10.36
C PRO A 35 3.43 18.65 10.70
N THR A 36 2.29 18.73 11.39
CA THR A 36 1.46 17.57 11.74
C THR A 36 0.86 16.92 10.49
N GLU A 37 0.39 17.73 9.55
CA GLU A 37 -0.12 17.26 8.27
C GLU A 37 1.00 16.64 7.42
N ILE A 38 2.18 17.27 7.39
CA ILE A 38 3.35 16.72 6.70
C ILE A 38 3.73 15.34 7.27
N ALA A 39 3.74 15.19 8.60
CA ALA A 39 4.03 13.92 9.26
C ALA A 39 2.99 12.83 8.93
N ARG A 40 1.70 13.17 8.85
CA ARG A 40 0.65 12.23 8.41
C ARG A 40 0.89 11.72 6.99
N TRP A 41 1.29 12.62 6.08
CA TRP A 41 1.63 12.23 4.71
C TRP A 41 2.87 11.35 4.63
N GLN A 42 3.89 11.62 5.46
CA GLN A 42 5.09 10.77 5.57
C GLN A 42 4.72 9.36 6.06
N ALA A 43 3.93 9.25 7.12
CA ALA A 43 3.48 7.97 7.64
C ALA A 43 2.67 7.17 6.59
N PHE A 44 1.75 7.83 5.88
CA PHE A 44 1.01 7.20 4.78
C PHE A 44 1.94 6.72 3.67
N ARG A 45 2.93 7.53 3.28
CA ARG A 45 3.92 7.20 2.25
C ARG A 45 4.76 5.98 2.63
N GLU A 46 5.26 5.94 3.86
CA GLU A 46 6.08 4.84 4.38
C GLU A 46 5.30 3.53 4.45
N PHE A 47 4.11 3.55 5.04
CA PHE A 47 3.24 2.39 5.11
C PHE A 47 2.90 1.86 3.71
N THR A 48 2.54 2.74 2.78
CA THR A 48 2.23 2.37 1.39
C THR A 48 3.44 1.72 0.70
N ALA A 49 4.66 2.23 0.92
CA ALA A 49 5.87 1.66 0.35
C ALA A 49 6.20 0.28 0.92
N TYR A 50 5.95 0.09 2.21
CA TYR A 50 6.06 -1.19 2.88
C TYR A 50 5.04 -2.19 2.31
N SER A 51 3.76 -1.84 2.24
CA SER A 51 2.72 -2.69 1.67
C SER A 51 2.96 -3.03 0.19
N ALA A 52 3.52 -2.11 -0.60
CA ALA A 52 3.91 -2.42 -1.98
C ALA A 52 4.95 -3.56 -2.03
N THR A 53 5.90 -3.55 -1.10
CA THR A 53 6.94 -4.58 -0.98
C THR A 53 6.34 -5.92 -0.54
N GLU A 54 5.39 -5.92 0.38
CA GLU A 54 4.68 -7.14 0.79
C GLU A 54 3.89 -7.77 -0.37
N ILE A 55 3.20 -6.95 -1.18
CA ILE A 55 2.53 -7.41 -2.40
C ILE A 55 3.52 -7.98 -3.42
N GLU A 56 4.65 -7.31 -3.65
CA GLU A 56 5.69 -7.75 -4.58
C GLU A 56 6.34 -9.08 -4.14
N SER A 57 6.47 -9.28 -2.82
CA SER A 57 7.04 -10.51 -2.23
C SER A 57 6.06 -11.69 -2.20
N GLY A 58 4.75 -11.43 -2.38
CA GLY A 58 3.70 -12.44 -2.24
C GLY A 58 3.24 -12.69 -0.80
N ALA A 59 3.74 -11.95 0.19
CA ALA A 59 3.32 -12.06 1.59
C ALA A 59 1.81 -11.83 1.79
N LEU A 60 1.18 -11.07 0.88
CA LEU A 60 -0.25 -10.74 0.91
C LEU A 60 -1.06 -11.44 -0.18
N ASP A 61 -0.58 -12.56 -0.72
CA ASP A 61 -1.31 -13.31 -1.76
C ASP A 61 -2.72 -13.71 -1.37
N THR A 62 -2.90 -14.11 -0.11
CA THR A 62 -4.21 -14.52 0.42
C THR A 62 -5.24 -13.39 0.35
N TRP A 63 -4.80 -12.13 0.31
CA TRP A 63 -5.66 -10.95 0.19
C TRP A 63 -6.05 -10.68 -1.27
N LEU A 64 -5.27 -11.21 -2.22
CA LEU A 64 -5.49 -11.10 -3.65
C LEU A 64 -6.27 -12.29 -4.21
N THR A 65 -6.65 -13.27 -3.38
CA THR A 65 -7.46 -14.43 -3.78
C THR A 65 -8.91 -14.30 -3.31
N GLU A 66 -9.86 -14.76 -4.12
CA GLU A 66 -11.30 -14.73 -3.77
C GLU A 66 -11.65 -15.68 -2.61
N LYS A 67 -10.82 -16.69 -2.37
CA LYS A 67 -10.93 -17.57 -1.22
C LYS A 67 -10.27 -16.92 -0.01
N MET A 68 -11.04 -16.07 0.64
CA MET A 68 -10.91 -15.94 2.08
C MET A 68 -11.22 -17.33 2.67
N GLU A 69 -10.20 -18.13 2.98
CA GLU A 69 -10.36 -19.36 3.76
C GLU A 69 -10.70 -19.03 5.23
N ILE A 70 -11.76 -18.27 5.45
CA ILE A 70 -12.57 -18.37 6.67
C ILE A 70 -13.38 -19.69 6.54
N LEU A 71 -12.67 -20.81 6.41
CA LEU A 71 -13.22 -22.14 6.60
C LEU A 71 -12.63 -22.81 7.85
N HIS A 72 -11.63 -22.19 8.50
CA HIS A 72 -11.06 -22.68 9.75
C HIS A 72 -11.78 -22.18 11.02
N LEU A 73 -12.76 -21.27 10.90
CA LEU A 73 -13.51 -20.72 12.04
C LEU A 73 -14.96 -21.22 12.15
N LEU A 74 -15.41 -22.12 11.26
CA LEU A 74 -16.73 -22.78 11.34
C LEU A 74 -16.64 -24.30 11.58
N GLN A 75 -15.49 -24.79 12.02
CA GLN A 75 -15.27 -26.21 12.36
C GLN A 75 -14.67 -26.43 13.76
N ARG A 76 -14.82 -25.46 14.67
CA ARG A 76 -14.61 -25.67 16.11
C ARG A 76 -15.89 -25.36 16.87
#